data_AF-A0A975BHA0-F1
#
_entry.id   AF-A0A975BHA0-F1
#
_cell.length_a   1.000
_cell.length_b   1.000
_cell.length_c   1.000
_cell.angle_alpha   90.00
_cell.angle_beta   90.00
_cell.angle_gamma   90.00
#
_symmetry.space_group_name_H-M   'P 1'
#
loop_
_entity.id
_entity.type
_entity.pdbx_description
1 polymer ?
#
loop_
_entity_poly.entity_id
_entity_poly.type
_entity_poly.pdbx_seq_one_letter_code
_entity_poly.pdbx_strand_id
1 'polypeptide(L)' 'MQISNPVTTPFQILKAIENLTDAEKETLAIMADEKLSEELMKRRKQAISEMKKGELISEEELFGCRSWLVY' A
#
# COMPACT_ATOMS: atom_id res chain seq x y z
N MET A 1 -29.90 -13.98 8.85
CA MET A 1 -29.79 -12.50 8.90
C MET A 1 -28.66 -12.09 7.97
N GLN A 2 -28.99 -11.57 6.78
CA GLN A 2 -27.99 -10.91 5.93
C GLN A 2 -27.77 -9.52 6.52
N ILE A 3 -26.56 -9.25 7.04
CA ILE A 3 -26.18 -7.91 7.49
C ILE A 3 -25.84 -7.14 6.22
N SER A 4 -26.81 -6.37 5.71
CA SER A 4 -26.53 -5.40 4.64
C SER A 4 -25.58 -4.35 5.22
N ASN A 5 -24.31 -4.40 4.83
CA ASN A 5 -23.35 -3.34 5.16
C ASN A 5 -23.91 -2.02 4.61
N PRO A 6 -24.21 -1.02 5.46
CA PRO A 6 -24.67 0.27 4.98
C PRO A 6 -23.57 0.86 4.10
N VAL A 7 -23.92 1.21 2.85
CA VAL A 7 -23.00 1.87 1.91
C VAL A 7 -22.58 3.19 2.57
N THR A 8 -21.39 3.17 3.17
CA THR A 8 -20.86 4.33 3.89
C THR A 8 -20.32 5.28 2.84
N THR A 9 -20.89 6.48 2.77
CA THR A 9 -20.44 7.46 1.78
C THR A 9 -19.11 8.09 2.20
N PRO A 10 -18.28 8.59 1.26
CA PRO A 10 -17.03 9.26 1.61
C PRO A 10 -17.23 10.39 2.64
N PHE A 11 -18.34 11.12 2.54
CA PHE A 11 -18.70 12.15 3.50
C PHE A 11 -18.96 11.61 4.91
N GLN A 12 -19.63 10.47 5.03
CA GLN A 12 -19.87 9.82 6.33
C GLN A 12 -18.57 9.31 6.96
N ILE A 13 -17.62 8.83 6.15
CA ILE A 13 -16.28 8.42 6.60
C ILE A 13 -15.52 9.63 7.16
N LEU A 14 -15.48 10.74 6.42
CA LEU A 14 -14.81 11.97 6.88
C LEU A 14 -15.38 12.45 8.22
N LYS A 15 -16.72 12.49 8.33
CA LYS A 15 -17.38 12.87 9.58
C LYS A 15 -17.06 11.90 10.73
N ALA A 16 -16.96 10.60 10.44
CA ALA A 16 -16.57 9.62 11.45
C ALA A 16 -15.12 9.86 11.93
N ILE A 17 -14.19 10.16 11.02
CA ILE A 17 -12.80 10.48 11.33
C ILE A 17 -12.69 11.77 12.16
N GLU A 18 -13.46 12.81 11.83
CA GLU A 18 -13.46 14.07 12.58
C GLU A 18 -13.81 13.86 14.06
N ASN A 19 -14.75 12.96 14.33
CA ASN A 19 -15.22 12.64 15.69
C ASN A 19 -14.26 11.73 16.49
N LEU A 20 -13.19 11.22 15.89
CA LEU A 20 -12.20 10.42 16.59
C LEU A 20 -11.36 11.28 17.54
N THR A 21 -10.95 10.69 18.66
CA THR A 21 -9.92 11.24 19.54
C THR A 21 -8.56 11.27 18.85
N ASP A 22 -7.63 12.06 19.38
CA ASP A 22 -6.27 12.17 18.79
C ASP A 22 -5.54 10.82 18.78
N ALA A 23 -5.70 10.00 19.84
CA ALA A 23 -5.12 8.66 19.91
C ALA A 23 -5.72 7.70 18.86
N GLU A 24 -7.03 7.78 18.62
CA GLU A 24 -7.69 6.99 17.57
C GLU A 24 -7.27 7.45 16.17
N LYS A 25 -7.09 8.76 15.96
CA LYS A 25 -6.56 9.32 14.70
C LYS A 25 -5.13 8.86 14.44
N GLU A 26 -4.28 8.85 15.46
CA GLU A 26 -2.91 8.34 15.38
C GLU A 26 -2.90 6.85 15.00
N THR A 27 -3.73 6.04 15.68
CA THR A 27 -3.89 4.62 15.36
C THR A 27 -4.35 4.42 13.91
N LEU A 28 -5.34 5.20 13.46
CA LEU A 28 -5.84 5.16 12.09
C LEU A 28 -4.76 5.54 11.07
N ALA A 29 -3.91 6.53 11.38
CA ALA A 29 -2.80 6.94 10.53
C ALA A 29 -1.75 5.84 10.38
N ILE A 30 -1.40 5.14 11.47
CA ILE A 30 -0.47 4.00 11.44
C ILE A 30 -1.03 2.89 10.55
N MET A 31 -2.29 2.52 10.73
CA MET A 31 -2.94 1.49 9.90
C MET A 31 -3.01 1.88 8.43
N ALA A 32 -3.27 3.16 8.14
CA ALA A 32 -3.31 3.67 6.77
C ALA A 32 -1.93 3.60 6.10
N ASP A 33 -0.86 3.90 6.85
CA ASP A 33 0.52 3.84 6.35
C ASP A 33 0.97 2.40 6.07
N GLU A 34 0.63 1.46 6.95
CA GLU A 34 0.86 0.03 6.73
C GLU A 34 0.16 -0.44 5.46
N LYS A 35 -1.12 -0.10 5.30
CA LYS A 35 -1.90 -0.47 4.11
C LYS A 35 -1.35 0.14 2.83
N LEU A 36 -0.90 1.40 2.89
CA LEU A 36 -0.27 2.08 1.77
C LEU A 36 1.02 1.38 1.37
N SER A 37 1.85 1.02 2.36
CA SER A 37 3.10 0.29 2.15
C SER A 37 2.88 -1.06 1.48
N GLU A 38 1.88 -1.83 1.91
CA GLU A 38 1.50 -3.09 1.27
C GLU A 38 1.11 -2.91 -0.20
N GLU A 39 0.24 -1.94 -0.50
CA GLU A 39 -0.26 -1.74 -1.86
C GLU A 39 0.85 -1.20 -2.78
N LEU A 40 1.76 -0.36 -2.27
CA LEU A 40 2.95 0.07 -2.99
C LEU A 40 3.86 -1.11 -3.31
N MET A 41 4.11 -2.01 -2.36
CA MET A 41 4.93 -3.20 -2.60
C MET A 41 4.30 -4.14 -3.63
N LYS A 42 2.97 -4.29 -3.59
CA LYS A 42 2.23 -5.06 -4.60
C LYS A 42 2.34 -4.43 -5.99
N ARG A 43 2.17 -3.11 -6.12
CA ARG A 43 2.33 -2.39 -7.39
C ARG A 43 3.76 -2.48 -7.93
N ARG A 44 4.77 -2.37 -7.05
CA ARG A 44 6.19 -2.57 -7.44
C ARG A 44 6.43 -3.97 -8.00
N LYS A 45 5.91 -5.01 -7.33
CA LYS A 45 6.01 -6.39 -7.84
C LYS A 45 5.32 -6.55 -9.20
N GLN A 46 4.14 -5.95 -9.38
CA GLN A 46 3.44 -5.96 -10.66
C GLN A 46 4.24 -5.26 -11.75
N ALA A 47 4.76 -4.07 -11.48
CA ALA A 47 5.59 -3.33 -12.43
C ALA A 47 6.82 -4.14 -12.86
N ILE A 48 7.55 -4.74 -11.90
CA ILE A 48 8.71 -5.60 -12.20
C ILE A 48 8.28 -6.79 -13.08
N SER A 49 7.14 -7.42 -12.77
CA SER A 49 6.62 -8.54 -13.56
C SER A 49 6.31 -8.13 -15.01
N GLU A 50 5.67 -6.98 -15.23
CA GLU A 50 5.37 -6.47 -16.57
C GLU A 50 6.65 -6.03 -17.32
N MET A 51 7.63 -5.44 -16.62
CA MET A 51 8.92 -5.08 -17.21
C MET A 51 9.71 -6.33 -17.66
N LYS A 52 9.68 -7.41 -16.88
CA LYS A 52 10.24 -8.71 -17.27
C LYS A 52 9.54 -9.28 -18.51
N LYS A 53 8.20 -9.25 -18.55
CA LYS A 53 7.43 -9.75 -19.71
C LYS A 53 7.75 -8.98 -21.00
N GLY A 54 7.99 -7.68 -20.89
CA GLY A 54 8.39 -6.84 -22.02
C GLY A 54 9.86 -6.94 -22.41
N GLU A 55 10.65 -7.83 -21.77
CA GLU A 55 12.10 -7.95 -21.93
C GLU A 55 12.86 -6.63 -21.69
N LEU A 56 12.25 -5.67 -20.97
CA LEU A 56 12.82 -4.35 -20.72
C LEU A 56 13.90 -4.37 -19.63
N ILE A 57 13.89 -5.40 -18.78
CA ILE A 57 14.87 -5.62 -17.72
C ILE A 57 15.15 -7.12 -17.61
N SER A 58 16.43 -7.51 -17.61
CA SER A 58 16.86 -8.91 -17.42
C SER A 58 16.93 -9.29 -15.94
N GLU A 59 16.94 -10.60 -15.64
CA GLU A 59 17.11 -11.04 -14.25
C GLU A 59 18.48 -10.64 -13.67
N GLU A 60 19.53 -10.56 -14.51
CA GLU A 60 20.84 -10.09 -14.05
C GLU A 60 20.83 -8.61 -13.63
N GLU A 61 20.05 -7.76 -14.30
CA GLU A 61 19.93 -6.34 -13.95
C GLU A 61 19.14 -6.12 -12.64
N LEU A 62 18.15 -6.97 -12.35
CA LEU A 62 17.40 -6.94 -11.09
C LEU A 62 18.22 -7.41 -9.89
N PHE A 63 19.11 -8.39 -10.08
CA PHE A 63 19.90 -9.01 -8.99
C PHE A 63 21.37 -8.56 -8.94
N GLY A 64 21.84 -7.78 -9.93
CA GLY A 64 23.19 -7.21 -10.00
C GLY A 64 23.45 -6.10 -8.98
N CYS A 65 22.40 -5.55 -8.35
CA CYS A 65 22.51 -4.51 -7.33
C CYS A 65 22.89 -5.04 -5.92
N ARG A 66 23.61 -6.17 -5.82
CA ARG A 66 24.16 -6.68 -4.55
C ARG A 66 25.54 -6.14 -4.20
N SER A 67 26.10 -5.22 -4.99
CA SER A 67 27.45 -4.66 -4.77
C SER A 67 27.50 -3.29 -4.07
N TRP A 68 26.36 -2.69 -3.69
CA TRP A 68 26.34 -1.35 -3.06
C TRP A 68 26.03 -1.36 -1.54
N LEU A 69 26.10 -2.53 -0.89
CA LEU A 69 26.01 -2.65 0.59
C LEU A 69 27.31 -3.18 1.19
N VAL A 70 28.44 -2.64 0.72
CA VAL A 70 29.70 -2.63 1.49
C VAL A 70 30.32 -1.26 1.31
N TYR A 71 29.94 -0.32 2.17
CA TYR A 71 30.78 0.64 2.90
C TYR A 71 29.92 1.51 3.80
#